data_AF-A0A1F8NIK1-F1
#
_entry.id   AF-A0A1F8NIK1-F1
#
_cell.length_a   1.000
_cell.length_b   1.000
_cell.length_c   1.000
_cell.angle_alpha   90.00
_cell.angle_beta   90.00
_cell.angle_gamma   90.00
#
_symmetry.space_group_name_H-M   'P 1'
#
loop_
_entity.id
_entity.type
_entity.pdbx_description
1 polymer ?
#
loop_
_entity_poly.entity_id
_entity_poly.type
_entity_poly.pdbx_seq_one_letter_code
_entity_poly.pdbx_strand_id
1 'polypeptide(L)'
;MDASIRELGANRYVGAVTLYSGTPDATASLPAATLARLREKAGPFAAFSYDQVAIDLGAQLFRDSRRASLAATVAVILIVAALFRSIRVGLLVLLPIAYGMTVTAGVLTLAGHRFGAMGFAACPLIVGIGIDNSIHLVRRHLEMPGRDIRQLLGVSGAALIQTNLTTIVGFGALLTATIPPLAELGLITAVGIGFTLLASIFLVPAILVLARRTPRAAQAGGAGGAAQAAGDDAPRKDD
;
A
#
# COMPACT_ATOMS: atom_id res chain seq x y z
N MET A 1 -3.99 46.75 12.48
CA MET A 1 -2.55 46.69 12.74
C MET A 1 -2.38 46.60 14.23
N ASP A 2 -1.84 45.49 14.71
CA ASP A 2 -1.38 45.37 16.09
C ASP A 2 0.15 45.41 16.06
N ALA A 3 0.76 46.16 16.96
CA ALA A 3 2.20 46.41 16.99
C ALA A 3 2.74 46.17 18.39
N SER A 4 3.62 45.19 18.54
CA SER A 4 4.34 44.93 19.79
C SER A 4 5.81 45.26 19.61
N ILE A 5 6.37 46.06 20.51
CA ILE A 5 7.79 46.45 20.52
C ILE A 5 8.42 45.87 21.78
N ARG A 6 9.52 45.14 21.61
CA ARG A 6 10.28 44.55 22.72
C ARG A 6 11.72 45.05 22.68
N GLU A 7 12.23 45.47 23.82
CA GLU A 7 13.62 45.89 24.00
C GLU A 7 14.52 44.67 24.20
N LEU A 8 15.64 44.59 23.46
CA LEU A 8 16.65 43.51 23.58
C LEU A 8 17.87 43.94 24.42
N GLY A 9 17.86 45.15 24.98
CA GLY A 9 18.99 45.76 25.68
C GLY A 9 19.96 46.48 24.74
N ALA A 10 20.83 47.31 25.31
CA ALA A 10 21.78 48.17 24.57
C ALA A 10 21.11 49.05 23.49
N ASN A 11 19.94 49.64 23.81
CA ASN A 11 19.18 50.52 22.92
C ASN A 11 18.74 49.87 21.59
N ARG A 12 18.59 48.54 21.56
CA ARG A 12 18.09 47.77 20.40
C ARG A 12 16.65 47.34 20.64
N TYR A 13 15.79 47.59 19.66
CA TYR A 13 14.37 47.29 19.70
C TYR A 13 14.00 46.33 18.56
N VAL A 14 13.08 45.41 18.82
CA VAL A 14 12.41 44.59 17.80
C VAL A 14 10.93 44.88 17.86
N GLY A 15 10.36 45.25 16.71
CA GLY A 15 8.93 45.45 16.54
C GLY A 15 8.31 44.35 15.67
N ALA A 16 7.16 43.84 16.05
CA ALA A 16 6.31 43.01 15.20
C ALA A 16 5.11 43.84 14.74
N VAL A 17 4.79 43.80 13.44
CA VAL A 17 3.62 44.46 12.86
C VAL A 17 2.74 43.41 12.22
N THR A 18 1.53 43.25 12.75
CA THR A 18 0.55 42.29 12.19
C THR A 18 -0.31 42.97 11.14
N LEU A 19 -0.30 42.42 9.94
CA LEU A 19 -1.11 42.83 8.80
C LEU A 19 -2.17 41.78 8.52
N TYR A 20 -3.42 42.20 8.37
CA TYR A 20 -4.52 41.33 7.95
C TYR A 20 -4.79 41.61 6.47
N SER A 21 -4.77 40.58 5.64
CA SER A 21 -5.05 40.65 4.20
C SER A 21 -6.02 39.55 3.82
N GLY A 22 -6.81 39.75 2.76
CA GLY A 22 -7.60 38.68 2.15
C GLY A 22 -6.78 37.69 1.33
N THR A 23 -5.47 37.93 1.21
CA THR A 23 -4.51 37.07 0.51
C THR A 23 -3.65 36.30 1.52
N PRO A 24 -3.25 35.05 1.23
CA PRO A 24 -2.40 34.25 2.13
C PRO A 24 -1.06 34.90 2.46
N ASP A 25 -0.59 35.79 1.58
CA ASP A 25 0.55 36.67 1.84
C ASP A 25 0.06 38.11 1.94
N ALA A 26 0.11 38.66 3.15
CA ALA A 26 -0.22 40.06 3.39
C ALA A 26 0.88 41.03 2.93
N THR A 27 2.10 40.56 2.69
CA THR A 27 3.17 41.39 2.13
C THR A 27 3.08 41.49 0.62
N ALA A 28 2.57 40.46 -0.06
CA ALA A 28 2.31 40.51 -1.50
C ALA A 28 1.22 41.50 -1.91
N SER A 29 0.31 41.86 -0.99
CA SER A 29 -0.71 42.89 -1.23
C SER A 29 -0.21 44.31 -0.98
N LEU A 30 1.01 44.48 -0.43
CA LEU A 30 1.62 45.80 -0.27
C LEU A 30 2.37 46.23 -1.54
N PRO A 31 2.27 47.50 -1.94
CA PRO A 31 3.11 48.04 -3.00
C PRO A 31 4.60 47.88 -2.66
N ALA A 32 5.41 47.47 -3.65
CA ALA A 32 6.86 47.26 -3.46
C ALA A 32 7.58 48.51 -2.91
N ALA A 33 7.11 49.71 -3.27
CA ALA A 33 7.61 50.98 -2.76
C ALA A 33 7.40 51.14 -1.23
N THR A 34 6.30 50.62 -0.70
CA THR A 34 5.99 50.65 0.74
C THR A 34 6.92 49.72 1.51
N LEU A 35 7.15 48.50 0.98
CA LEU A 35 8.10 47.54 1.55
C LEU A 35 9.55 48.06 1.52
N ALA A 36 9.95 48.73 0.44
CA ALA A 36 11.27 49.34 0.32
C ALA A 36 11.49 50.45 1.37
N ARG A 37 10.50 51.35 1.54
CA ARG A 37 10.54 52.41 2.56
C ARG A 37 10.57 51.85 3.98
N LEU A 38 9.85 50.77 4.23
CA LEU A 38 9.88 50.07 5.52
C LEU A 38 11.25 49.45 5.79
N ARG A 39 11.87 48.83 4.79
CA ARG A 39 13.22 48.24 4.90
C ARG A 39 14.29 49.30 5.15
N GLU A 40 14.15 50.46 4.51
CA GLU A 40 15.05 51.60 4.67
C GLU A 40 14.96 52.22 6.06
N LYS A 41 13.73 52.40 6.60
CA LYS A 41 13.51 53.06 7.89
C LYS A 41 13.65 52.14 9.11
N ALA A 42 13.18 50.90 9.00
CA ALA A 42 13.13 49.95 10.11
C ALA A 42 14.24 48.89 10.06
N GLY A 43 15.07 48.88 9.01
CA GLY A 43 16.10 47.88 8.79
C GLY A 43 15.59 46.57 8.19
N PRO A 44 16.43 45.52 8.14
CA PRO A 44 16.03 44.22 7.59
C PRO A 44 14.93 43.59 8.44
N PHE A 45 13.81 43.22 7.79
CA PHE A 45 12.69 42.53 8.41
C PHE A 45 12.54 41.11 7.84
N ALA A 46 12.01 40.20 8.66
CA ALA A 46 11.53 38.91 8.23
C ALA A 46 10.00 38.97 8.08
N ALA A 47 9.49 38.60 6.91
CA ALA A 47 8.06 38.42 6.71
C ALA A 47 7.68 36.99 7.12
N PHE A 48 6.64 36.84 7.92
CA PHE A 48 6.12 35.54 8.33
C PHE A 48 4.59 35.57 8.21
N SER A 49 4.04 34.68 7.40
CA SER A 49 2.58 34.51 7.27
C SER A 49 2.19 33.10 7.66
N TYR A 50 1.34 32.99 8.68
CA TYR A 50 0.76 31.72 9.12
C TYR A 50 -0.04 31.04 8.00
N ASP A 51 -0.74 31.82 7.17
CA ASP A 51 -1.56 31.30 6.07
C ASP A 51 -0.69 30.79 4.90
N GLN A 52 0.41 31.47 4.57
CA GLN A 52 1.38 30.94 3.60
C GLN A 52 2.01 29.65 4.09
N VAL A 53 2.46 29.62 5.36
CA VAL A 53 3.05 28.41 5.94
C VAL A 53 2.05 27.24 5.90
N ALA A 54 0.78 27.49 6.22
CA ALA A 54 -0.27 26.46 6.16
C ALA A 54 -0.53 25.97 4.72
N ILE A 55 -0.59 26.87 3.74
CA ILE A 55 -0.82 26.52 2.32
C ILE A 55 0.39 25.80 1.73
N ASP A 56 1.60 26.29 1.99
CA ASP A 56 2.84 25.69 1.50
C ASP A 56 3.05 24.31 2.12
N LEU A 57 2.80 24.17 3.42
CA LEU A 57 2.87 22.89 4.12
C LEU A 57 1.83 21.92 3.54
N GLY A 58 0.59 22.36 3.31
CA GLY A 58 -0.43 21.55 2.67
C GLY A 58 -0.01 21.07 1.27
N ALA A 59 0.46 21.98 0.41
CA ALA A 59 0.90 21.66 -0.94
C ALA A 59 2.14 20.75 -0.97
N GLN A 60 3.07 20.92 -0.03
CA GLN A 60 4.23 20.03 0.14
C GLN A 60 3.80 18.64 0.61
N LEU A 61 2.94 18.55 1.63
CA LEU A 61 2.41 17.29 2.14
C LEU A 61 1.74 16.46 1.04
N PHE A 62 0.94 17.07 0.16
CA PHE A 62 0.32 16.35 -0.95
C PHE A 62 1.33 15.87 -2.00
N ARG A 63 2.35 16.67 -2.34
CA ARG A 63 3.41 16.27 -3.27
C ARG A 63 4.26 15.14 -2.70
N ASP A 64 4.63 15.24 -1.44
CA ASP A 64 5.44 14.25 -0.75
C ASP A 64 4.65 12.96 -0.54
N SER A 65 3.37 13.05 -0.17
CA SER A 65 2.48 11.89 -0.10
C SER A 65 2.35 11.18 -1.44
N ARG A 66 2.20 11.92 -2.55
CA ARG A 66 2.12 11.32 -3.89
C ARG A 66 3.44 10.64 -4.28
N ARG A 67 4.59 11.27 -4.02
CA ARG A 67 5.92 10.71 -4.29
C ARG A 67 6.18 9.47 -3.44
N ALA A 68 5.88 9.53 -2.15
CA ALA A 68 6.01 8.43 -1.22
C ALA A 68 5.13 7.24 -1.62
N SER A 69 3.86 7.48 -1.98
CA SER A 69 2.97 6.42 -2.49
C SER A 69 3.51 5.79 -3.77
N LEU A 70 3.94 6.58 -4.75
CA LEU A 70 4.49 6.05 -6.00
C LEU A 70 5.78 5.23 -5.74
N ALA A 71 6.69 5.75 -4.92
CA ALA A 71 7.92 5.06 -4.54
C ALA A 71 7.63 3.76 -3.79
N ALA A 72 6.69 3.77 -2.85
CA ALA A 72 6.27 2.58 -2.11
C ALA A 72 5.65 1.53 -3.02
N THR A 73 4.76 1.92 -3.94
CA THR A 73 4.17 0.99 -4.93
C THR A 73 5.24 0.36 -5.81
N VAL A 74 6.17 1.16 -6.34
CA VAL A 74 7.28 0.64 -7.17
C VAL A 74 8.19 -0.28 -6.35
N ALA A 75 8.56 0.10 -5.13
CA ALA A 75 9.40 -0.71 -4.26
C ALA A 75 8.73 -2.05 -3.92
N VAL A 76 7.43 -2.05 -3.60
CA VAL A 76 6.66 -3.28 -3.36
C VAL A 76 6.64 -4.16 -4.60
N ILE A 77 6.40 -3.61 -5.80
CA ILE A 77 6.44 -4.38 -7.06
C ILE A 77 7.83 -5.00 -7.27
N LEU A 78 8.90 -4.24 -7.05
CA LEU A 78 10.27 -4.72 -7.20
C LEU A 78 10.62 -5.81 -6.18
N ILE A 79 10.22 -5.64 -4.91
CA ILE A 79 10.44 -6.62 -3.85
C ILE A 79 9.68 -7.91 -4.17
N VAL A 80 8.43 -7.81 -4.61
CA VAL A 80 7.63 -8.96 -5.04
C VAL A 80 8.30 -9.64 -6.25
N ALA A 81 8.71 -8.88 -7.27
CA ALA A 81 9.42 -9.42 -8.43
C ALA A 81 10.75 -10.11 -8.04
N ALA A 82 11.48 -9.58 -7.05
CA ALA A 82 12.73 -10.16 -6.56
C ALA A 82 12.51 -11.41 -5.70
N LEU A 83 11.47 -11.44 -4.86
CA LEU A 83 11.15 -12.59 -4.02
C LEU A 83 10.62 -13.78 -4.83
N PHE A 84 9.86 -13.52 -5.89
CA PHE A 84 9.23 -14.58 -6.68
C PHE A 84 10.05 -14.92 -7.92
N ARG A 85 11.01 -15.83 -7.74
CA ARG A 85 11.82 -16.45 -8.82
C ARG A 85 10.99 -17.30 -9.82
N SER A 86 9.69 -17.49 -9.57
CA SER A 86 8.73 -18.16 -10.45
C SER A 86 7.47 -17.32 -10.62
N ILE A 87 7.24 -16.84 -11.85
CA ILE A 87 6.09 -16.00 -12.23
C ILE A 87 4.76 -16.64 -11.80
N ARG A 88 4.63 -17.96 -11.91
CA ARG A 88 3.39 -18.68 -11.56
C ARG A 88 3.08 -18.59 -10.06
N VAL A 89 4.09 -18.73 -9.21
CA VAL A 89 3.92 -18.63 -7.75
C VAL A 89 3.66 -17.18 -7.34
N GLY A 90 4.36 -16.22 -7.97
CA GLY A 90 4.11 -14.80 -7.76
C GLY A 90 2.67 -14.39 -8.09
N LEU A 91 2.12 -14.83 -9.23
CA LEU A 91 0.72 -14.60 -9.59
C LEU A 91 -0.27 -15.22 -8.59
N LEU A 92 0.03 -16.42 -8.09
CA LEU A 92 -0.80 -17.12 -7.11
C LEU A 92 -0.89 -16.38 -5.78
N VAL A 93 0.21 -15.72 -5.38
CA VAL A 93 0.29 -14.89 -4.17
C VAL A 93 -0.35 -13.51 -4.39
N LEU A 94 -0.14 -12.90 -5.55
CA LEU A 94 -0.65 -11.56 -5.86
C LEU A 94 -2.17 -11.51 -6.05
N LEU A 95 -2.77 -12.55 -6.61
CA LEU A 95 -4.21 -12.61 -6.90
C LEU A 95 -5.12 -12.33 -5.70
N PRO A 96 -5.01 -13.05 -4.56
CA PRO A 96 -5.85 -12.80 -3.40
C PRO A 96 -5.64 -11.39 -2.82
N ILE A 97 -4.43 -10.84 -2.92
CA ILE A 97 -4.10 -9.50 -2.44
C ILE A 97 -4.76 -8.44 -3.33
N ALA A 98 -4.60 -8.56 -4.64
CA ALA A 98 -5.20 -7.66 -5.61
C ALA A 98 -6.73 -7.68 -5.49
N TYR A 99 -7.32 -8.87 -5.33
CA TYR A 99 -8.75 -9.01 -5.06
C TYR A 99 -9.15 -8.33 -3.76
N GLY A 100 -8.46 -8.64 -2.65
CA GLY A 100 -8.75 -8.03 -1.35
C GLY A 100 -8.68 -6.51 -1.38
N MET A 101 -7.62 -5.94 -1.97
CA MET A 101 -7.47 -4.49 -2.13
C MET A 101 -8.56 -3.87 -2.99
N THR A 102 -8.94 -4.53 -4.09
CA THR A 102 -10.01 -4.03 -4.98
C THR A 102 -11.35 -4.02 -4.26
N VAL A 103 -11.65 -5.07 -3.49
CA VAL A 103 -12.86 -5.15 -2.67
C VAL A 103 -12.85 -4.11 -1.56
N THR A 104 -11.73 -3.92 -0.86
CA THR A 104 -11.58 -2.85 0.14
C THR A 104 -11.83 -1.48 -0.46
N ALA A 105 -11.19 -1.17 -1.59
CA ALA A 105 -11.38 0.10 -2.28
C ALA A 105 -12.85 0.26 -2.70
N GLY A 106 -13.46 -0.78 -3.29
CA GLY A 106 -14.86 -0.78 -3.69
C GLY A 106 -15.81 -0.54 -2.51
N VAL A 107 -15.72 -1.35 -1.46
CA VAL A 107 -16.59 -1.26 -0.27
C VAL A 107 -16.48 0.11 0.39
N LEU A 108 -15.27 0.63 0.59
CA LEU A 108 -15.07 1.93 1.23
C LEU A 108 -15.54 3.08 0.33
N THR A 109 -15.33 2.99 -0.98
CA THR A 109 -15.84 4.01 -1.93
C THR A 109 -17.38 4.00 -1.96
N LEU A 110 -18.00 2.83 -1.97
CA LEU A 110 -19.47 2.70 -1.90
C LEU A 110 -20.03 3.21 -0.57
N ALA A 111 -19.27 3.09 0.53
CA ALA A 111 -19.61 3.67 1.82
C ALA A 111 -19.39 5.21 1.88
N GLY A 112 -18.97 5.84 0.78
CA GLY A 112 -18.75 7.29 0.69
C GLY A 112 -17.40 7.76 1.22
N HIS A 113 -16.46 6.85 1.51
CA HIS A 113 -15.13 7.20 2.01
C HIS A 113 -14.29 7.88 0.91
N ARG A 114 -13.62 8.97 1.27
CA ARG A 114 -12.70 9.69 0.37
C ARG A 114 -11.27 9.41 0.79
N PHE A 115 -10.51 8.72 -0.06
CA PHE A 115 -9.13 8.34 0.23
C PHE A 115 -8.22 9.58 0.31
N GLY A 116 -7.67 9.80 1.50
CA GLY A 116 -6.62 10.78 1.76
C GLY A 116 -5.21 10.22 1.57
N ALA A 117 -4.20 11.04 1.88
CA ALA A 117 -2.79 10.64 1.81
C ALA A 117 -2.47 9.42 2.67
N MET A 118 -3.02 9.37 3.89
CA MET A 118 -2.84 8.22 4.77
C MET A 118 -3.57 6.97 4.28
N GLY A 119 -4.69 7.12 3.58
CA GLY A 119 -5.34 5.99 2.94
C GLY A 119 -4.48 5.32 1.88
N PHE A 120 -3.69 6.07 1.12
CA PHE A 120 -2.70 5.49 0.21
C PHE A 120 -1.51 4.87 0.93
N ALA A 121 -1.08 5.43 2.06
CA ALA A 121 -0.04 4.85 2.90
C ALA A 121 -0.45 3.49 3.51
N ALA A 122 -1.75 3.19 3.61
CA ALA A 122 -2.27 1.90 4.02
C ALA A 122 -2.00 0.77 3.00
N CYS A 123 -1.94 1.10 1.70
CA CYS A 123 -1.77 0.11 0.63
C CYS A 123 -0.53 -0.79 0.81
N PRO A 124 0.70 -0.26 0.99
CA PRO A 124 1.88 -1.11 1.19
C PRO A 124 1.79 -1.97 2.45
N LEU A 125 1.10 -1.50 3.52
CA LEU A 125 0.88 -2.30 4.73
C LEU A 125 -0.01 -3.51 4.45
N ILE A 126 -1.14 -3.27 3.76
CA ILE A 126 -2.08 -4.33 3.35
C ILE A 126 -1.37 -5.34 2.45
N VAL A 127 -0.56 -4.87 1.50
CA VAL A 127 0.19 -5.76 0.61
C VAL A 127 1.20 -6.60 1.40
N GLY A 128 2.01 -5.98 2.27
CA GLY A 128 3.00 -6.71 3.07
C GLY A 128 2.38 -7.82 3.92
N ILE A 129 1.27 -7.51 4.60
CA ILE A 129 0.55 -8.46 5.46
C ILE A 129 -0.18 -9.52 4.61
N GLY A 130 -0.80 -9.12 3.50
CA GLY A 130 -1.49 -10.04 2.59
C GLY A 130 -0.56 -11.02 1.86
N ILE A 131 0.68 -10.60 1.56
CA ILE A 131 1.72 -11.48 1.00
C ILE A 131 2.03 -12.61 1.99
N ASP A 132 2.17 -12.30 3.28
CA ASP A 132 2.49 -13.31 4.30
C ASP A 132 1.42 -14.41 4.36
N ASN A 133 0.13 -14.03 4.34
CA ASN A 133 -1.00 -14.97 4.32
C ASN A 133 -0.90 -15.97 3.17
N SER A 134 -0.61 -15.46 1.97
CA SER A 134 -0.55 -16.25 0.75
C SER A 134 0.72 -17.11 0.69
N ILE A 135 1.87 -16.57 1.09
CA ILE A 135 3.12 -17.33 1.17
C ILE A 135 2.99 -18.46 2.18
N HIS A 136 2.41 -18.20 3.35
CA HIS A 136 2.25 -19.21 4.39
C HIS A 136 1.42 -20.41 3.89
N LEU A 137 0.28 -20.15 3.24
CA LEU A 137 -0.56 -21.19 2.66
C LEU A 137 0.14 -21.96 1.53
N VAL A 138 0.80 -21.25 0.61
CA VAL A 138 1.50 -21.87 -0.53
C VAL A 138 2.68 -22.71 -0.04
N ARG A 139 3.51 -22.20 0.87
CA ARG A 139 4.64 -22.93 1.44
C ARG A 139 4.16 -24.17 2.18
N ARG A 140 3.11 -24.04 3.00
CA ARG A 140 2.56 -25.19 3.73
C ARG A 140 2.00 -26.26 2.78
N HIS A 141 1.40 -25.85 1.67
CA HIS A 141 0.96 -26.78 0.62
C HIS A 141 2.13 -27.58 0.02
N LEU A 142 3.28 -26.93 -0.18
CA LEU A 142 4.49 -27.57 -0.69
C LEU A 142 5.14 -28.53 0.33
N GLU A 143 5.06 -28.21 1.62
CA GLU A 143 5.53 -29.08 2.73
C GLU A 143 4.64 -30.30 2.96
N MET A 144 3.38 -30.27 2.50
CA MET A 144 2.41 -31.36 2.66
C MET A 144 1.92 -31.91 1.32
N PRO A 145 2.80 -32.49 0.48
CA PRO A 145 2.40 -33.07 -0.79
C PRO A 145 1.39 -34.22 -0.55
N GLY A 146 0.33 -34.25 -1.36
CA GLY A 146 -0.70 -35.30 -1.30
C GLY A 146 -1.81 -35.13 -0.26
N ARG A 147 -1.72 -34.18 0.69
CA ARG A 147 -2.84 -33.89 1.61
C ARG A 147 -3.98 -33.13 0.94
N ASP A 148 -5.19 -33.36 1.46
CA ASP A 148 -6.41 -32.65 1.07
C ASP A 148 -6.35 -31.18 1.52
N ILE A 149 -6.93 -30.28 0.72
CA ILE A 149 -7.02 -28.84 1.01
C ILE A 149 -7.69 -28.59 2.37
N ARG A 150 -8.64 -29.44 2.77
CA ARG A 150 -9.32 -29.34 4.07
C ARG A 150 -8.35 -29.52 5.24
N GLN A 151 -7.39 -30.43 5.13
CA GLN A 151 -6.36 -30.62 6.15
C GLN A 151 -5.37 -29.45 6.17
N LEU A 152 -5.03 -28.90 5.01
CA LEU A 152 -4.20 -27.70 4.91
C LEU A 152 -4.85 -26.50 5.62
N LEU A 153 -6.13 -26.24 5.35
CA LEU A 153 -6.90 -25.18 5.98
C LEU A 153 -7.13 -25.44 7.48
N GLY A 154 -7.33 -26.68 7.89
CA GLY A 154 -7.47 -27.02 9.32
C GLY A 154 -6.20 -26.71 10.13
N VAL A 155 -5.03 -26.85 9.54
CA VAL A 155 -3.75 -26.62 10.22
C VAL A 155 -3.29 -25.16 10.13
N SER A 156 -3.34 -24.55 8.94
CA SER A 156 -2.84 -23.18 8.73
C SER A 156 -3.91 -22.09 8.82
N GLY A 157 -5.18 -22.43 8.57
CA GLY A 157 -6.27 -21.44 8.57
C GLY A 157 -6.49 -20.82 9.95
N ALA A 158 -6.49 -21.61 11.01
CA ALA A 158 -6.63 -21.10 12.38
C ALA A 158 -5.48 -20.15 12.76
N ALA A 159 -4.23 -20.52 12.42
CA ALA A 159 -3.06 -19.70 12.67
C ALA A 159 -3.15 -18.35 11.94
N LEU A 160 -3.54 -18.37 10.65
CA LEU A 160 -3.72 -17.16 9.84
C LEU A 160 -4.84 -16.27 10.37
N ILE A 161 -5.98 -16.84 10.73
CA ILE A 161 -7.08 -16.07 11.32
C ILE A 161 -6.61 -15.39 12.60
N GLN A 162 -5.88 -16.08 13.47
CA GLN A 162 -5.39 -15.51 14.72
C GLN A 162 -4.41 -14.36 14.50
N THR A 163 -3.44 -14.51 13.59
CA THR A 163 -2.46 -13.44 13.29
C THR A 163 -3.11 -12.23 12.62
N ASN A 164 -4.07 -12.46 11.71
CA ASN A 164 -4.76 -11.36 11.06
C ASN A 164 -5.72 -10.67 12.03
N LEU A 165 -6.37 -11.41 12.93
CA LEU A 165 -7.28 -10.82 13.91
C LEU A 165 -6.54 -9.91 14.89
N THR A 166 -5.38 -10.33 15.40
CA THR A 166 -4.56 -9.45 16.26
C THR A 166 -4.11 -8.19 15.51
N THR A 167 -3.79 -8.33 14.22
CA THR A 167 -3.39 -7.20 13.38
C THR A 167 -4.56 -6.25 13.09
N ILE A 168 -5.75 -6.78 12.80
CA ILE A 168 -7.00 -6.02 12.64
C ILE A 168 -7.33 -5.27 13.92
N VAL A 169 -7.17 -5.90 15.10
CA VAL A 169 -7.38 -5.23 16.39
C VAL A 169 -6.33 -4.13 16.60
N GLY A 170 -5.06 -4.39 16.28
CA GLY A 170 -3.98 -3.42 16.39
C GLY A 170 -4.19 -2.17 15.52
N PHE A 171 -4.53 -2.35 14.24
CA PHE A 171 -4.88 -1.23 13.37
C PHE A 171 -6.25 -0.63 13.70
N GLY A 172 -7.19 -1.45 14.17
CA GLY A 172 -8.51 -1.01 14.61
C GLY A 172 -8.43 -0.06 15.81
N ALA A 173 -7.43 -0.20 16.68
CA ALA A 173 -7.20 0.73 17.78
C ALA A 173 -6.94 2.17 17.29
N LEU A 174 -6.38 2.36 16.09
CA LEU A 174 -6.18 3.69 15.49
C LEU A 174 -7.50 4.41 15.18
N LEU A 175 -8.62 3.71 15.10
CA LEU A 175 -9.95 4.34 14.96
C LEU A 175 -10.29 5.26 16.13
N THR A 176 -9.66 5.04 17.30
CA THR A 176 -9.83 5.89 18.48
C THR A 176 -8.93 7.14 18.46
N ALA A 177 -8.09 7.31 17.42
CA ALA A 177 -7.19 8.43 17.33
C ALA A 177 -7.92 9.76 17.08
N THR A 178 -7.52 10.79 17.81
CA THR A 178 -8.03 12.17 17.64
C THR A 178 -7.58 12.80 16.33
N ILE A 179 -6.53 12.28 15.70
CA ILE A 179 -5.96 12.77 14.45
C ILE A 179 -6.64 12.03 13.28
N PRO A 180 -7.49 12.68 12.47
CA PRO A 180 -8.31 11.98 11.47
C PRO A 180 -7.52 11.15 10.44
N PRO A 181 -6.35 11.59 9.93
CA PRO A 181 -5.53 10.77 9.05
C PRO A 181 -5.05 9.44 9.67
N LEU A 182 -4.83 9.39 10.99
CA LEU A 182 -4.44 8.16 11.69
C LEU A 182 -5.63 7.20 11.80
N ALA A 183 -6.83 7.72 12.11
CA ALA A 183 -8.04 6.92 12.11
C ALA A 183 -8.36 6.35 10.71
N GLU A 184 -8.14 7.14 9.66
CA GLU A 184 -8.27 6.68 8.27
C GLU A 184 -7.30 5.52 7.95
N LEU A 185 -6.02 5.65 8.32
CA LEU A 185 -5.03 4.58 8.16
C LEU A 185 -5.47 3.28 8.86
N GLY A 186 -5.97 3.40 10.10
CA GLY A 186 -6.50 2.29 10.87
C GLY A 186 -7.67 1.59 10.19
N LEU A 187 -8.66 2.36 9.74
CA LEU A 187 -9.86 1.87 9.07
C LEU A 187 -9.50 1.09 7.81
N ILE A 188 -8.75 1.72 6.89
CA ILE A 188 -8.42 1.14 5.59
C ILE A 188 -7.58 -0.12 5.78
N THR A 189 -6.59 -0.08 6.68
CA THR A 189 -5.70 -1.21 6.92
C THR A 189 -6.45 -2.38 7.56
N ALA A 190 -7.28 -2.14 8.59
CA ALA A 190 -8.07 -3.19 9.24
C ALA A 190 -9.04 -3.88 8.26
N VAL A 191 -9.78 -3.10 7.48
CA VAL A 191 -10.71 -3.62 6.46
C VAL A 191 -9.95 -4.33 5.34
N GLY A 192 -8.81 -3.77 4.91
CA GLY A 192 -7.89 -4.35 3.94
C GLY A 192 -7.39 -5.73 4.32
N ILE A 193 -6.91 -5.87 5.56
CA ILE A 193 -6.42 -7.13 6.11
C ILE A 193 -7.57 -8.14 6.20
N GLY A 194 -8.76 -7.71 6.63
CA GLY A 194 -9.95 -8.58 6.66
C GLY A 194 -10.27 -9.18 5.29
N PHE A 195 -10.37 -8.35 4.25
CA PHE A 195 -10.67 -8.84 2.90
C PHE A 195 -9.53 -9.65 2.28
N THR A 196 -8.28 -9.29 2.52
CA THR A 196 -7.13 -10.07 2.02
C THR A 196 -6.98 -11.42 2.73
N LEU A 197 -7.31 -11.52 4.02
CA LEU A 197 -7.41 -12.78 4.75
C LEU A 197 -8.49 -13.68 4.12
N LEU A 198 -9.70 -13.15 3.94
CA LEU A 198 -10.80 -13.90 3.32
C LEU A 198 -10.39 -14.37 1.93
N ALA A 199 -9.85 -13.48 1.10
CA ALA A 199 -9.34 -13.83 -0.22
C ALA A 199 -8.26 -14.91 -0.13
N SER A 200 -7.33 -14.84 0.82
CA SER A 200 -6.28 -15.85 0.96
C SER A 200 -6.86 -17.23 1.33
N ILE A 201 -7.82 -17.28 2.25
CA ILE A 201 -8.44 -18.54 2.71
C ILE A 201 -9.33 -19.17 1.63
N PHE A 202 -9.99 -18.38 0.78
CA PHE A 202 -10.87 -18.91 -0.26
C PHE A 202 -10.19 -19.08 -1.62
N LEU A 203 -9.47 -18.06 -2.09
CA LEU A 203 -8.92 -17.98 -3.44
C LEU A 203 -7.67 -18.87 -3.59
N VAL A 204 -6.75 -18.85 -2.62
CA VAL A 204 -5.50 -19.66 -2.70
C VAL A 204 -5.81 -21.15 -2.82
N PRO A 205 -6.59 -21.79 -1.94
CA PRO A 205 -6.89 -23.22 -2.08
C PRO A 205 -7.71 -23.51 -3.35
N ALA A 206 -8.63 -22.63 -3.77
CA ALA A 206 -9.37 -22.81 -5.01
C ALA A 206 -8.44 -22.84 -6.23
N ILE A 207 -7.48 -21.92 -6.30
CA ILE A 207 -6.49 -21.88 -7.37
C ILE A 207 -5.57 -23.10 -7.32
N LEU A 208 -5.14 -23.53 -6.14
CA LEU A 208 -4.32 -24.74 -5.98
C LEU A 208 -5.05 -26.01 -6.43
N VAL A 209 -6.35 -26.14 -6.14
CA VAL A 209 -7.18 -27.25 -6.64
C VAL A 209 -7.28 -27.22 -8.15
N LEU A 210 -7.52 -26.05 -8.74
CA LEU A 210 -7.64 -25.90 -10.19
C LEU A 210 -6.32 -26.20 -10.90
N ALA A 211 -5.20 -25.72 -10.36
CA ALA A 211 -3.86 -25.99 -10.89
C ALA A 211 -3.48 -27.48 -10.83
N ARG A 212 -3.93 -28.21 -9.79
CA ARG A 212 -3.77 -29.68 -9.71
C ARG A 212 -4.59 -30.45 -10.75
N ARG A 213 -5.66 -29.86 -11.29
CA ARG A 213 -6.45 -30.49 -12.38
C ARG A 213 -5.82 -30.31 -13.75
N THR A 214 -4.87 -29.38 -13.92
CA THR A 214 -4.28 -29.03 -15.22
C THR A 214 -3.12 -29.91 -15.76
N PRO A 215 -2.53 -30.90 -15.05
CA PRO A 215 -1.49 -31.74 -15.66
C PRO A 215 -2.04 -33.09 -16.13
N ARG A 216 -2.65 -33.13 -17.35
CA ARG A 216 -2.68 -34.36 -18.20
C ARG A 216 -3.18 -34.18 -19.64
N ALA A 217 -3.72 -33.02 -20.03
CA ALA A 217 -4.16 -32.82 -21.42
C ALA A 217 -3.01 -32.55 -22.41
N ALA A 218 -1.84 -32.09 -21.94
CA ALA A 218 -0.69 -31.74 -22.80
C ALA A 218 0.34 -32.87 -23.00
N GLN A 219 0.25 -33.99 -22.26
CA GLN A 219 1.21 -35.11 -22.38
C GLN A 219 0.62 -36.36 -23.07
N ALA A 220 -0.69 -36.38 -23.35
CA ALA A 220 -1.33 -37.49 -24.07
C ALA A 220 -1.09 -37.47 -25.60
N GLY A 221 -0.54 -36.37 -26.15
CA GLY A 221 -0.22 -36.27 -27.58
C GLY A 221 1.18 -36.77 -27.98
N GLY A 222 2.07 -37.05 -27.03
CA GLY A 222 3.47 -37.43 -27.31
C GLY A 222 3.79 -38.92 -27.15
N ALA A 223 2.98 -39.66 -26.39
CA ALA A 223 3.24 -41.08 -26.12
C ALA A 223 2.74 -42.04 -27.24
N GLY A 224 1.88 -41.55 -28.16
CA GLY A 224 1.37 -42.35 -29.28
C GLY A 224 2.35 -42.53 -30.45
N GLY A 225 3.36 -41.66 -30.58
CA GLY A 225 4.32 -41.73 -31.70
C GLY A 225 5.53 -42.64 -31.44
N ALA A 226 5.96 -42.78 -30.18
CA ALA A 226 7.16 -43.55 -29.84
C ALA A 226 6.90 -45.08 -29.77
N ALA A 227 5.66 -45.49 -29.49
CA ALA A 227 5.29 -46.91 -29.45
C ALA A 227 5.06 -47.51 -30.86
N GLN A 228 4.79 -46.68 -31.87
CA GLN A 228 4.55 -47.12 -33.25
C GLN A 228 5.87 -47.28 -34.04
N ALA A 229 6.93 -46.55 -33.68
CA ALA A 229 8.24 -46.64 -34.34
C ALA A 229 9.11 -47.80 -33.86
N ALA A 230 8.79 -48.43 -32.72
CA ALA A 230 9.54 -49.57 -32.17
C ALA A 230 8.99 -50.95 -32.57
N GLY A 231 7.86 -51.00 -33.29
CA GLY A 231 7.20 -52.24 -33.72
C GLY A 231 7.53 -52.69 -35.14
N ASP A 232 8.23 -51.87 -35.94
CA ASP A 232 8.40 -52.08 -37.39
C ASP A 232 9.79 -52.64 -37.78
N ASP A 233 10.68 -52.86 -36.80
CA ASP A 233 12.09 -53.24 -37.04
C ASP A 233 12.45 -54.64 -36.50
N ALA A 234 11.48 -55.54 -36.40
CA ALA A 234 11.74 -56.94 -36.09
C ALA A 234 12.15 -57.69 -37.37
N PRO A 235 13.34 -58.34 -37.43
CA PRO A 235 13.77 -59.05 -38.62
C PRO A 235 12.89 -60.28 -38.83
N ARG A 236 12.24 -60.30 -40.01
CA ARG A 236 11.51 -61.43 -40.57
C ARG A 236 12.48 -62.61 -40.69
N LYS A 237 12.25 -63.66 -39.90
CA LYS A 237 12.89 -64.96 -40.14
C LYS A 237 12.18 -65.58 -41.34
N ASP A 238 12.87 -65.55 -42.48
CA ASP A 238 12.51 -66.38 -43.64
C ASP A 238 13.28 -67.72 -43.55
N ASP A 239 12.63 -68.74 -44.09
CA ASP A 239 12.83 -70.18 -43.94
C ASP A 239 14.18 -70.74 -44.41
#